data_AF-T1DFP6-F1
#
_entry.id   AF-T1DFP6-F1
#
_cell.length_a   1.000
_cell.length_b   1.000
_cell.length_c   1.000
_cell.angle_alpha   90.00
_cell.angle_beta   90.00
_cell.angle_gamma   90.00
#
_symmetry.space_group_name_H-M   'P 1'
#
loop_
_entity.id
_entity.type
_entity.pdbx_description
1 polymer ?
#
loop_
_entity_poly.entity_id
_entity_poly.type
_entity_poly.pdbx_seq_one_letter_code
_entity_poly.pdbx_strand_id
1 'polypeptide(L)'
;MPGVIALFDVDGTLTAPRKEVTPEMLKFMKDLREVVTIGVVGGSDLVKISEQLGKTVINDYDYVFAENGLVAFKAGAEVAIMSLKTHLGDDKLKEFINFTLKYIAELDIPIKRGTFIEFRNGMINV
;
A
#
# COMPACT_ATOMS: atom_id res chain seq x y z
N MET A 1 -21.01 10.51 -12.43
CA MET A 1 -20.91 10.24 -13.89
C MET A 1 -20.76 8.74 -14.11
N PRO A 2 -21.59 8.06 -14.91
CA PRO A 2 -21.45 6.62 -15.13
C PRO A 2 -20.09 6.30 -15.78
N GLY A 3 -19.32 5.38 -15.19
CA GLY A 3 -18.10 4.86 -15.80
C GLY A 3 -16.82 5.69 -15.59
N VAL A 4 -16.83 6.71 -14.73
CA VAL A 4 -15.62 7.47 -14.37
C VAL A 4 -15.27 7.21 -12.90
N ILE A 5 -14.00 6.95 -12.63
CA ILE A 5 -13.42 6.85 -11.29
C ILE A 5 -12.25 7.82 -11.16
N ALA A 6 -12.16 8.51 -10.03
CA ALA A 6 -11.00 9.30 -9.65
C ALA A 6 -10.21 8.54 -8.57
N LEU A 7 -8.99 8.13 -8.90
CA LEU A 7 -8.07 7.46 -7.98
C LEU A 7 -6.97 8.44 -7.54
N PHE A 8 -6.74 8.49 -6.24
CA PHE A 8 -5.80 9.40 -5.63
C PHE A 8 -4.70 8.64 -4.90
N ASP A 9 -3.47 9.08 -5.08
CA ASP A 9 -2.40 8.75 -4.13
C ASP A 9 -2.70 9.40 -2.78
N VAL A 10 -2.07 8.91 -1.71
CA VAL A 10 -2.32 9.38 -0.34
C VAL A 10 -1.33 10.48 0.05
N ASP A 11 -0.08 10.10 0.33
CA ASP A 11 0.94 11.01 0.87
C ASP A 11 1.43 12.00 -0.19
N GLY A 12 1.37 13.30 0.11
CA GLY A 12 1.76 14.35 -0.85
C GLY A 12 0.71 14.68 -1.91
N THR A 13 -0.40 13.93 -1.99
CA THR A 13 -1.54 14.20 -2.87
C THR A 13 -2.78 14.63 -2.09
N LEU A 14 -3.31 13.75 -1.22
CA LEU A 14 -4.45 14.08 -0.34
C LEU A 14 -4.00 14.68 0.99
N THR A 15 -2.76 14.41 1.39
CA THR A 15 -2.17 14.96 2.61
C THR A 15 -0.86 15.68 2.31
N ALA A 16 -0.46 16.60 3.19
CA ALA A 16 0.92 17.06 3.17
C ALA A 16 1.86 15.91 3.59
N PRO A 17 3.12 15.87 3.11
CA PRO A 17 4.03 14.76 3.37
C PRO A 17 4.11 14.38 4.86
N ARG A 18 3.80 13.12 5.17
CA ARG A 18 3.76 12.50 6.50
C ARG A 18 2.85 13.22 7.51
N LYS A 19 1.81 13.90 7.04
CA LYS A 19 0.81 14.54 7.88
C LYS A 19 -0.57 13.90 7.69
N GLU A 20 -1.44 14.18 8.66
CA GLU A 20 -2.87 13.87 8.56
C GLU A 20 -3.57 14.81 7.56
N VAL A 21 -4.65 14.32 6.98
CA VAL A 21 -5.53 15.05 6.07
C VAL A 21 -6.19 16.22 6.78
N THR A 22 -6.36 17.34 6.08
CA THR A 22 -7.05 18.50 6.64
C THR A 22 -8.57 18.29 6.62
N PRO A 23 -9.33 18.92 7.55
CA PRO A 23 -10.79 18.90 7.51
C PRO A 23 -11.37 19.43 6.19
N GLU A 24 -10.71 20.42 5.58
CA GLU A 24 -11.09 20.98 4.29
C GLU A 24 -10.98 19.95 3.16
N MET A 25 -9.87 19.20 3.10
CA MET A 25 -9.69 18.14 2.11
C MET A 25 -10.68 16.99 2.34
N LEU A 26 -10.93 16.59 3.60
CA LEU A 26 -11.96 15.58 3.90
C LEU A 26 -13.34 16.00 3.41
N LYS A 27 -13.70 17.27 3.62
CA LYS A 27 -14.96 17.81 3.13
C LYS A 27 -15.00 17.78 1.60
N PHE A 28 -13.94 18.24 0.94
CA PHE A 28 -13.83 18.20 -0.52
C PHE A 28 -13.99 16.79 -1.08
N MET A 29 -13.34 15.79 -0.48
CA MET A 29 -13.46 14.39 -0.93
C MET A 29 -14.89 13.85 -0.76
N LYS A 30 -15.58 14.22 0.32
CA LYS A 30 -17.00 13.88 0.50
C LYS A 30 -17.89 14.52 -0.57
N ASP A 31 -17.71 15.81 -0.82
CA ASP A 31 -18.46 16.53 -1.85
C ASP A 31 -18.17 15.96 -3.26
N LEU A 32 -16.92 15.53 -3.52
CA LEU A 32 -16.52 14.90 -4.78
C LEU A 32 -17.18 13.51 -4.98
N ARG A 33 -17.32 12.73 -3.91
CA ARG A 33 -17.95 11.41 -3.94
C ARG A 33 -19.39 11.44 -4.43
N GLU A 34 -20.12 12.52 -4.17
CA GLU A 34 -21.50 12.70 -4.63
C GLU A 34 -21.62 12.83 -6.16
N VAL A 35 -20.53 13.19 -6.85
CA VAL A 35 -20.54 13.44 -8.30
C VAL A 35 -19.76 12.41 -9.12
N VAL A 36 -18.76 11.75 -8.52
CA VAL A 36 -17.92 10.73 -9.16
C VAL A 36 -17.51 9.66 -8.15
N THR A 37 -17.34 8.42 -8.64
CA THR A 37 -16.76 7.36 -7.81
C THR A 37 -15.32 7.72 -7.46
N ILE A 38 -14.97 7.65 -6.18
CA ILE A 38 -13.63 7.98 -5.71
C ILE A 38 -12.96 6.78 -5.07
N GLY A 39 -11.63 6.71 -5.21
CA GLY A 39 -10.84 5.76 -4.46
C GLY A 39 -9.45 6.29 -4.13
N VAL A 40 -8.82 5.61 -3.18
CA VAL A 40 -7.43 5.90 -2.80
C VAL A 40 -6.56 4.69 -3.09
N VAL A 41 -5.32 4.95 -3.49
CA VAL A 41 -4.29 3.94 -3.71
C VAL A 41 -3.01 4.40 -3.03
N GLY A 42 -2.36 3.51 -2.28
CA GLY A 42 -1.10 3.81 -1.64
C GLY A 42 -0.22 2.58 -1.51
N GLY A 43 1.09 2.78 -1.57
CA GLY A 43 2.08 1.71 -1.34
C GLY A 43 2.19 1.29 0.13
N SER A 44 1.65 2.08 1.05
CA SER A 44 1.60 1.79 2.47
C SER A 44 0.52 0.77 2.82
N ASP A 45 0.68 0.12 3.97
CA ASP A 45 -0.39 -0.68 4.58
C ASP A 45 -1.61 0.17 4.94
N LEU A 46 -2.73 -0.50 5.21
CA LEU A 46 -4.00 0.14 5.56
C LEU A 46 -3.91 0.96 6.86
N VAL A 47 -3.04 0.58 7.80
CA VAL A 47 -2.88 1.28 9.08
C VAL A 47 -2.35 2.68 8.81
N LYS A 48 -1.27 2.81 8.04
CA LYS A 48 -0.69 4.11 7.66
C LYS A 48 -1.63 4.94 6.82
N ILE A 49 -2.36 4.33 5.88
CA ILE A 49 -3.39 5.05 5.12
C ILE A 49 -4.47 5.60 6.08
N SER A 50 -4.88 4.82 7.08
CA SER A 50 -5.87 5.24 8.10
C SER A 50 -5.34 6.31 9.06
N GLU A 51 -4.04 6.30 9.37
CA GLU A 51 -3.39 7.40 10.11
C GLU A 51 -3.47 8.71 9.34
N GLN A 52 -3.27 8.67 8.02
CA GLN A 52 -3.30 9.87 7.19
C GLN A 52 -4.71 10.34 6.84
N LEU A 53 -5.63 9.44 6.51
CA LEU A 53 -6.97 9.77 5.99
C LEU A 53 -8.09 9.63 7.03
N GLY A 54 -7.78 9.12 8.22
CA GLY A 54 -8.74 8.84 9.28
C GLY A 54 -9.17 7.38 9.34
N LYS A 55 -9.65 6.97 10.52
CA LYS A 55 -10.01 5.57 10.84
C LYS A 55 -11.20 5.03 10.04
N THR A 56 -11.99 5.92 9.42
CA THR A 56 -13.17 5.57 8.62
C THR A 56 -12.88 5.43 7.13
N VAL A 57 -11.61 5.48 6.71
CA VAL A 57 -11.19 5.50 5.30
C VAL A 57 -11.87 4.43 4.42
N ILE A 58 -12.05 3.20 4.93
CA ILE A 58 -12.69 2.09 4.20
C ILE A 58 -14.14 2.40 3.81
N ASN A 59 -14.82 3.25 4.59
CA ASN A 59 -16.20 3.66 4.36
C ASN A 59 -16.30 5.04 3.70
N ASP A 60 -15.27 5.88 3.83
CA ASP A 60 -15.27 7.25 3.30
C ASP A 60 -15.04 7.29 1.77
N TYR A 61 -14.43 6.25 1.20
CA TYR A 61 -14.15 6.11 -0.23
C TYR A 61 -14.86 4.89 -0.83
N ASP A 62 -15.15 4.92 -2.13
CA ASP A 62 -15.78 3.77 -2.79
C ASP A 62 -14.81 2.62 -3.00
N TYR A 63 -13.53 2.94 -3.19
CA TYR A 63 -12.43 1.98 -3.27
C TYR A 63 -11.26 2.40 -2.38
N VAL A 64 -10.65 1.44 -1.69
CA VAL A 64 -9.41 1.64 -0.93
C VAL A 64 -8.43 0.55 -1.31
N PHE A 65 -7.29 0.95 -1.88
CA PHE A 65 -6.22 0.08 -2.32
C PHE A 65 -4.98 0.32 -1.46
N ALA A 66 -4.78 -0.51 -0.44
CA ALA A 66 -3.55 -0.53 0.34
C ALA A 66 -2.51 -1.45 -0.29
N GLU A 67 -1.23 -1.19 -0.01
CA GLU A 67 -0.10 -1.96 -0.54
C GLU A 67 -0.15 -2.12 -2.07
N ASN A 68 -0.40 -1.01 -2.77
CA ASN A 68 -0.60 -0.95 -4.22
C ASN A 68 -1.75 -1.83 -4.74
N GLY A 69 -2.77 -2.10 -3.90
CA GLY A 69 -3.94 -2.89 -4.25
C GLY A 69 -3.81 -4.38 -3.95
N LEU A 70 -2.73 -4.82 -3.29
CA LEU A 70 -2.66 -6.17 -2.72
C LEU A 70 -3.72 -6.38 -1.64
N VAL A 71 -4.13 -5.31 -0.96
CA VAL A 71 -5.27 -5.30 -0.06
C VAL A 71 -6.28 -4.28 -0.61
N ALA A 72 -7.45 -4.76 -1.01
CA ALA A 72 -8.46 -3.97 -1.71
C ALA A 72 -9.83 -4.04 -1.04
N PHE A 73 -10.44 -2.88 -0.83
CA PHE A 73 -11.82 -2.74 -0.35
C PHE A 73 -12.68 -2.01 -1.38
N LYS A 74 -13.96 -2.37 -1.43
CA LYS A 74 -15.00 -1.70 -2.22
C LYS A 74 -16.24 -1.53 -1.37
N ALA A 75 -16.75 -0.30 -1.27
CA ALA A 75 -17.95 0.04 -0.51
C ALA A 75 -17.93 -0.55 0.91
N GLY A 76 -16.80 -0.41 1.60
CA GLY A 76 -16.62 -0.93 2.96
C GLY A 76 -16.26 -2.41 3.07
N ALA A 77 -16.41 -3.20 2.00
CA ALA A 77 -16.19 -4.64 2.01
C ALA A 77 -14.82 -5.01 1.39
N GLU A 78 -14.14 -5.99 1.98
CA GLU A 78 -12.94 -6.59 1.40
C GLU A 78 -13.27 -7.30 0.09
N VAL A 79 -12.49 -7.02 -0.95
CA VAL A 79 -12.65 -7.63 -2.28
C VAL A 79 -11.49 -8.55 -2.62
N ALA A 80 -10.27 -8.19 -2.21
CA ALA A 80 -9.10 -9.01 -2.46
C ALA A 80 -8.02 -8.76 -1.41
N ILE A 81 -7.39 -9.85 -0.97
CA ILE A 81 -6.13 -9.84 -0.22
C ILE A 81 -5.16 -10.77 -0.94
N MET A 82 -3.97 -10.26 -1.21
CA MET A 82 -2.88 -10.98 -1.86
C MET A 82 -1.55 -10.71 -1.15
N SER A 83 -0.62 -11.64 -1.30
CA SER A 83 0.76 -11.48 -0.82
C SER A 83 1.74 -12.11 -1.80
N LEU A 84 2.99 -11.66 -1.75
CA LEU A 84 4.11 -12.25 -2.48
C LEU A 84 4.25 -13.74 -2.15
N LYS A 85 4.04 -14.11 -0.88
CA LYS A 85 4.07 -15.51 -0.43
C LYS A 85 2.98 -16.35 -1.09
N THR A 86 1.75 -15.87 -1.05
CA THR A 86 0.61 -16.56 -1.68
C THR A 86 0.83 -16.72 -3.18
N HIS A 87 1.40 -15.70 -3.84
CA HIS A 87 1.63 -15.71 -5.28
C HIS A 87 2.79 -16.61 -5.73
N LEU A 88 3.93 -16.55 -5.05
CA LEU A 88 5.14 -17.29 -5.46
C LEU A 88 5.28 -18.67 -4.83
N GLY A 89 4.74 -18.87 -3.62
CA GLY A 89 4.90 -20.09 -2.83
C GLY A 89 6.27 -20.20 -2.13
N ASP A 90 6.31 -21.04 -1.09
CA ASP A 90 7.48 -21.15 -0.21
C ASP A 90 8.73 -21.69 -0.93
N ASP A 91 8.60 -22.55 -1.94
CA ASP A 91 9.76 -23.13 -2.62
C ASP A 91 10.56 -22.11 -3.42
N LYS A 92 9.87 -21.28 -4.22
CA LYS A 92 10.52 -20.20 -4.99
C LYS A 92 11.09 -19.12 -4.07
N LEU A 93 10.37 -18.78 -3.00
CA LEU A 93 10.86 -17.83 -2.00
C LEU A 93 12.12 -18.33 -1.31
N LYS A 94 12.14 -19.60 -0.88
CA LYS A 94 13.31 -20.25 -0.29
C LYS A 94 14.49 -20.25 -1.25
N GLU A 95 14.27 -20.58 -2.52
CA GLU A 95 15.32 -20.54 -3.55
C GLU A 95 15.92 -19.13 -3.69
N PHE A 96 15.07 -18.11 -3.86
CA PHE A 96 15.48 -16.72 -3.97
C PHE A 96 16.24 -16.23 -2.73
N ILE A 97 15.72 -16.48 -1.54
CA ILE A 97 16.33 -16.06 -0.26
C ILE A 97 17.69 -16.73 -0.09
N ASN A 98 17.81 -18.03 -0.36
CA ASN A 98 19.06 -18.76 -0.25
C ASN A 98 20.12 -18.23 -1.22
N PHE A 99 19.74 -17.90 -2.46
CA PHE A 99 20.62 -17.29 -3.43
C PHE A 99 21.11 -15.91 -2.95
N THR A 100 20.19 -15.03 -2.55
CA THR A 100 20.49 -13.68 -2.09
C THR A 100 21.42 -13.67 -0.87
N LEU A 101 21.17 -14.52 0.12
CA LEU A 101 22.03 -14.62 1.31
C LEU A 101 23.45 -15.09 0.98
N LYS A 102 23.60 -16.09 0.09
CA LYS A 102 24.91 -16.56 -0.37
C LYS A 102 25.66 -15.45 -1.11
N TYR A 103 24.99 -14.80 -2.05
CA TYR A 103 25.57 -13.71 -2.83
C TYR A 103 26.05 -12.57 -1.94
N ILE A 104 25.21 -12.08 -1.01
CA ILE A 104 25.56 -11.00 -0.09
C ILE A 104 26.71 -11.39 0.84
N ALA A 105 26.76 -12.65 1.30
CA ALA A 105 27.85 -13.14 2.14
C ALA A 105 29.21 -13.03 1.43
N GLU A 106 29.25 -13.28 0.11
CA GLU A 106 30.47 -13.27 -0.71
C GLU A 106 30.90 -11.86 -1.18
N LEU A 107 30.05 -10.84 -1.08
CA LEU A 107 30.41 -9.48 -1.50
C LEU A 107 31.64 -8.93 -0.76
N ASP A 108 32.65 -8.43 -1.48
CA ASP A 108 33.75 -7.67 -0.86
C ASP A 108 33.41 -6.19 -0.84
N ILE A 109 32.80 -5.73 0.26
CA ILE A 109 32.42 -4.32 0.44
C ILE A 109 32.92 -3.79 1.78
N PRO A 110 33.30 -2.49 1.87
CA PRO A 110 33.95 -1.95 3.06
C PRO A 110 33.12 -2.04 4.35
N ILE A 111 31.79 -2.06 4.23
CA ILE A 111 30.87 -2.04 5.35
C ILE A 111 29.68 -2.96 5.03
N LYS A 112 29.46 -3.98 5.87
CA LYS A 112 28.23 -4.79 5.91
C LYS A 112 27.49 -4.55 7.23
N ARG A 113 26.15 -4.49 7.19
CA ARG A 113 25.24 -4.33 8.36
C ARG A 113 24.05 -5.28 8.24
N GLY A 114 23.20 -5.36 9.26
CA GLY A 114 22.09 -6.31 9.31
C GLY A 114 20.89 -5.96 8.41
N THR A 115 19.87 -6.83 8.45
CA THR A 115 18.64 -6.74 7.65
C THR A 115 18.91 -6.75 6.15
N PHE A 116 19.71 -7.73 5.70
CA PHE A 116 20.04 -7.96 4.28
C PHE A 116 18.84 -8.40 3.43
N ILE A 117 17.80 -8.92 4.09
CA ILE A 117 16.55 -9.32 3.45
C ILE A 117 15.43 -8.87 4.39
N GLU A 118 14.64 -7.90 3.96
CA GLU A 118 13.42 -7.47 4.62
C GLU A 118 12.22 -7.94 3.80
N PHE A 119 11.52 -8.95 4.32
CA PHE A 119 10.32 -9.48 3.69
C PHE A 119 9.11 -8.60 4.02
N ARG A 120 8.45 -8.08 2.99
CA ARG A 120 7.20 -7.31 3.08
C ARG A 120 6.08 -8.09 2.39
N ASN A 121 4.82 -7.74 2.65
CA ASN A 121 3.69 -8.50 2.11
C ASN A 121 3.68 -8.50 0.58
N GLY A 122 4.05 -7.40 -0.09
CA GLY A 122 4.13 -7.32 -1.55
C GLY A 122 5.51 -7.45 -2.19
N MET A 123 6.60 -7.44 -1.42
CA MET A 123 7.96 -7.35 -1.96
C MET A 123 9.02 -7.87 -0.99
N ILE A 124 10.23 -8.10 -1.48
CA ILE A 124 11.42 -8.31 -0.66
C ILE A 124 12.36 -7.15 -0.94
N ASN A 125 12.79 -6.47 0.12
CA ASN A 125 13.83 -5.45 0.05
C ASN A 125 15.18 -6.12 0.38
N VAL A 126 16.17 -5.95 -0.50
CA VAL A 126 17.49 -6.59 -0.46
C VAL A 126 18.57 -5.51 -0.47
#